data_AF-A0A142XB37-F1
#
_entry.id   AF-A0A142XB37-F1
#
_cell.length_a   1.000
_cell.length_b   1.000
_cell.length_c   1.000
_cell.angle_alpha   90.00
_cell.angle_beta   90.00
_cell.angle_gamma   90.00
#
_symmetry.space_group_name_H-M   'P 1'
#
loop_
_entity.id
_entity.type
_entity.pdbx_description
1 polymer ?
#
loop_
_entity_poly.entity_id
_entity_poly.type
_entity_poly.pdbx_seq_one_letter_code
_entity_poly.pdbx_strand_id
1 'polypeptide(L)'
;MTKRRLIFVPLLFLLTLGLMIGCSQKTAPAKVSGTVTYKGAPVTGGNLAFHTDSGVYSAALRTDGTFEASDLPIGDVTVTVDTESLNPSVKKETYMGQSSGGPGGASSKYGKGGSAPPRSPKARPWA
;
A
#
# COMPACT_ATOMS: atom_id res chain seq x y z
N MET A 1 60.10 22.45 22.62
CA MET A 1 59.43 21.99 21.38
C MET A 1 58.14 21.16 21.59
N THR A 2 57.47 21.23 22.76
CA THR A 2 56.35 20.29 23.09
C THR A 2 54.97 20.95 23.30
N LYS A 3 54.88 22.27 23.47
CA LYS A 3 53.61 22.97 23.78
C LYS A 3 52.62 23.06 22.60
N ARG A 4 53.12 23.10 21.35
CA ARG A 4 52.26 23.05 20.15
C ARG A 4 51.55 21.70 19.99
N ARG A 5 52.14 20.59 20.43
CA ARG A 5 51.50 19.28 20.36
C ARG A 5 50.38 19.09 21.39
N LEU A 6 50.48 19.75 22.55
CA LEU A 6 49.46 19.67 23.62
C LEU A 6 48.14 20.41 23.30
N ILE A 7 48.16 21.38 22.38
CA ILE A 7 46.95 22.12 21.95
C ILE A 7 46.31 21.45 20.72
N PHE A 8 47.12 20.81 19.86
CA PHE A 8 46.62 20.15 18.65
C PHE A 8 45.88 18.83 18.95
N VAL A 9 46.25 18.10 20.02
CA VAL A 9 45.58 16.85 20.42
C VAL A 9 44.11 17.05 20.83
N PRO A 10 43.75 17.99 21.73
CA PRO A 10 42.35 18.21 22.08
C PRO A 10 41.54 18.80 20.90
N LEU A 11 42.16 19.63 20.04
CA LEU A 11 41.51 20.17 18.85
C LEU A 11 41.20 19.06 17.82
N LEU A 12 42.14 18.14 17.61
CA LEU A 12 41.95 16.98 16.73
C LEU A 12 40.90 16.02 17.30
N PHE A 13 40.90 15.81 18.63
CA PHE A 13 39.91 14.98 19.31
C PHE A 13 38.49 15.56 19.20
N LEU A 14 38.31 16.87 19.42
CA LEU A 14 37.04 17.58 19.21
C LEU A 14 36.59 17.54 17.74
N LEU A 15 37.51 17.65 16.80
CA LEU A 15 37.20 17.54 15.37
C LEU A 15 36.72 16.12 15.01
N THR A 16 37.37 15.08 15.52
CA THR A 16 36.95 13.69 15.29
C THR A 16 35.61 13.37 15.96
N LEU A 17 35.33 13.94 17.13
CA LEU A 17 34.06 13.76 17.84
C LEU A 17 32.89 14.42 17.07
N GLY A 18 33.15 15.57 16.44
CA GLY A 18 32.16 16.27 15.60
C GLY A 18 31.74 15.47 14.35
N LEU A 19 32.62 14.66 13.77
CA LEU A 19 32.29 13.83 12.61
C LEU A 19 31.30 12.69 12.93
N MET A 20 31.22 12.25 14.19
CA MET A 20 30.35 11.13 14.59
C MET A 20 28.88 11.53 14.83
N ILE A 21 28.58 12.82 14.97
CA ILE A 21 27.21 13.32 15.23
C ILE A 21 26.39 13.46 13.93
N GLY A 22 27.02 13.28 12.77
CA GLY A 22 26.42 13.54 11.45
C GLY A 22 25.75 12.35 10.76
N CYS A 23 25.72 11.16 11.36
CA CYS A 23 25.14 9.98 10.73
C CYS A 23 23.61 9.93 10.91
N SER A 24 22.91 11.00 10.53
CA SER A 24 21.46 10.94 10.35
C SER A 24 21.18 10.03 9.17
N GLN A 25 20.73 8.80 9.43
CA GLN A 25 20.25 7.88 8.42
C GLN A 25 19.03 8.52 7.75
N LYS A 26 19.27 9.26 6.66
CA LYS A 26 18.21 9.64 5.74
C LYS A 26 17.78 8.35 5.06
N THR A 27 16.76 7.73 5.61
CA THR A 27 16.09 6.57 5.04
C THR A 27 15.56 6.98 3.68
N ALA A 28 16.31 6.63 2.63
CA ALA A 28 15.89 6.89 1.26
C ALA A 28 14.68 5.97 0.95
N PRO A 29 13.69 6.47 0.20
CA PRO A 29 12.60 5.65 -0.30
C PRO A 29 13.16 4.42 -1.04
N ALA A 30 12.74 3.22 -0.63
CA ALA A 30 13.18 1.97 -1.23
C ALA A 30 12.41 1.70 -2.54
N LYS A 31 13.11 1.08 -3.50
CA LYS A 31 12.54 0.64 -4.77
C LYS A 31 12.61 -0.88 -4.86
N VAL A 32 11.47 -1.51 -5.15
CA VAL A 32 11.35 -2.97 -5.27
C VAL A 32 10.79 -3.30 -6.65
N SER A 33 11.47 -4.19 -7.35
CA SER A 33 11.02 -4.69 -8.66
C SER A 33 11.18 -6.20 -8.72
N GLY A 34 10.28 -6.87 -9.43
CA GLY A 34 10.33 -8.31 -9.58
C GLY A 34 9.27 -8.83 -10.53
N THR A 35 9.10 -10.15 -10.53
CA THR A 35 8.11 -10.85 -11.36
C THR A 35 7.24 -11.74 -10.48
N VAL A 36 5.93 -11.69 -10.69
CA VAL A 36 4.95 -12.53 -9.99
C VAL A 36 4.51 -13.65 -10.92
N THR A 37 4.67 -14.88 -10.48
CA THR A 37 4.28 -16.09 -11.24
C THR A 37 3.34 -16.96 -10.42
N TYR A 38 2.33 -17.54 -11.07
CA TYR A 38 1.41 -18.51 -10.48
C TYR A 38 1.38 -19.78 -11.34
N LYS A 39 1.66 -20.94 -10.72
CA LYS A 39 1.75 -22.25 -11.41
C LYS A 39 2.71 -22.26 -12.61
N GLY A 40 3.81 -21.51 -12.51
CA GLY A 40 4.82 -21.41 -13.57
C GLY A 40 4.46 -20.46 -14.72
N ALA A 41 3.28 -19.83 -14.71
CA ALA A 41 2.90 -18.79 -15.66
C ALA A 41 3.01 -17.40 -15.02
N PRO A 42 3.43 -16.36 -15.77
CA PRO A 42 3.38 -14.99 -15.28
C PRO A 42 1.93 -14.57 -15.04
N VAL A 43 1.71 -13.82 -13.96
CA VAL A 43 0.41 -13.24 -13.68
C VAL A 43 0.25 -12.00 -14.57
N THR A 44 -0.64 -12.07 -15.56
CA THR A 44 -0.68 -11.09 -16.67
C THR A 44 -1.43 -9.79 -16.35
N GLY A 45 -1.66 -9.49 -15.08
CA GLY A 45 -2.34 -8.27 -14.65
C GLY A 45 -2.90 -8.38 -13.24
N GLY A 46 -3.04 -7.23 -12.59
CA GLY A 46 -3.55 -7.12 -11.24
C GLY A 46 -2.98 -5.90 -10.53
N ASN A 47 -3.25 -5.81 -9.24
CA ASN A 47 -2.69 -4.79 -8.37
C ASN A 47 -1.96 -5.46 -7.19
N LEU A 48 -0.77 -4.97 -6.88
CA LEU A 48 -0.03 -5.34 -5.68
C LEU A 48 -0.28 -4.28 -4.62
N ALA A 49 -0.53 -4.70 -3.38
CA ALA A 49 -0.58 -3.79 -2.24
C ALA A 49 0.47 -4.18 -1.20
N PHE A 50 1.29 -3.20 -0.84
CA PHE A 50 2.35 -3.29 0.17
C PHE A 50 1.82 -2.67 1.45
N HIS A 51 1.48 -3.51 2.42
CA HIS A 51 1.02 -3.10 3.73
C HIS A 51 2.22 -2.90 4.65
N THR A 52 2.38 -1.65 5.08
CA THR A 52 3.44 -1.19 5.97
C THR A 52 2.80 -0.55 7.20
N ASP A 53 3.58 -0.29 8.25
CA ASP A 53 3.09 0.43 9.43
C ASP A 53 2.67 1.87 9.10
N SER A 54 3.24 2.48 8.06
CA SER A 54 2.92 3.85 7.63
C SER A 54 1.73 3.93 6.66
N GLY A 55 1.24 2.79 6.15
CA GLY A 55 0.12 2.77 5.22
C GLY A 55 0.25 1.71 4.13
N VAL A 56 -0.55 1.87 3.07
CA VAL A 56 -0.62 0.95 1.95
C VAL A 56 -0.09 1.63 0.69
N TYR A 57 0.86 0.98 0.02
CA TYR A 57 1.40 1.41 -1.27
C TYR A 57 0.94 0.44 -2.34
N SER A 58 0.52 0.94 -3.50
CA SER A 58 0.07 0.10 -4.60
C SER A 58 1.05 0.11 -5.77
N ALA A 59 1.18 -1.03 -6.44
CA ALA A 59 1.91 -1.15 -7.69
C ALA A 59 1.10 -1.96 -8.70
N ALA A 60 1.01 -1.47 -9.93
CA ALA A 60 0.34 -2.18 -11.00
C ALA A 60 1.21 -3.34 -11.50
N LEU A 61 0.58 -4.49 -11.71
CA LEU A 61 1.23 -5.64 -12.33
C LEU A 61 1.12 -5.53 -13.86
N ARG A 62 2.24 -5.68 -14.55
CA ARG A 62 2.29 -5.64 -16.02
C ARG A 62 1.86 -6.98 -16.62
N THR A 63 1.60 -6.98 -17.92
CA THR A 63 1.14 -8.17 -18.65
C THR A 63 2.18 -9.30 -18.74
N ASP A 64 3.45 -8.97 -18.53
CA ASP A 64 4.57 -9.93 -18.44
C ASP A 64 4.78 -10.44 -16.99
N GLY A 65 3.93 -10.04 -16.04
CA GLY A 65 4.03 -10.37 -14.62
C GLY A 65 5.05 -9.55 -13.86
N THR A 66 5.68 -8.55 -14.48
CA THR A 66 6.63 -7.69 -13.79
C THR A 66 5.93 -6.57 -13.01
N PHE A 67 6.56 -6.12 -11.92
CA PHE A 67 6.11 -4.96 -11.15
C PHE A 67 7.28 -4.10 -10.72
N GLU A 68 6.95 -2.85 -10.38
CA GLU A 68 7.88 -1.86 -9.88
C GLU A 68 7.15 -0.99 -8.85
N ALA A 69 7.63 -1.02 -7.61
CA ALA A 69 7.16 -0.20 -6.52
C ALA A 69 8.28 0.75 -6.08
N SER A 70 7.98 2.04 -5.99
CA SER A 70 8.87 3.06 -5.46
C SER A 70 8.35 3.61 -4.14
N ASP A 71 9.22 4.32 -3.43
CA ASP A 71 8.83 5.07 -2.23
C ASP A 71 8.31 4.23 -1.08
N LEU A 72 8.76 2.97 -1.01
CA LEU A 72 8.47 2.09 0.10
C LEU A 72 9.31 2.47 1.33
N PRO A 73 8.70 2.48 2.53
CA PRO A 73 9.44 2.67 3.77
C PRO A 73 10.35 1.48 4.05
N ILE A 74 11.41 1.71 4.82
CA ILE A 74 12.26 0.62 5.32
C ILE A 74 11.51 -0.09 6.46
N GLY A 75 11.42 -1.41 6.37
CA GLY A 75 10.83 -2.24 7.40
C GLY A 75 10.23 -3.52 6.82
N ASP A 76 9.57 -4.28 7.68
CA ASP A 76 8.81 -5.45 7.27
C ASP A 76 7.51 -5.02 6.58
N VAL A 77 7.18 -5.72 5.50
CA VAL A 77 6.02 -5.39 4.65
C VAL A 77 5.26 -6.66 4.31
N THR A 78 3.94 -6.61 4.40
CA THR A 78 3.07 -7.67 3.89
C THR A 78 2.61 -7.32 2.49
N VAL A 79 2.84 -8.22 1.53
CA VAL A 79 2.45 -8.01 0.12
C VAL A 79 1.22 -8.83 -0.22
N THR A 80 0.20 -8.18 -0.76
CA THR A 80 -0.99 -8.85 -1.31
C THR A 80 -1.02 -8.66 -2.82
N VAL A 81 -1.49 -9.69 -3.54
CA VAL A 81 -1.62 -9.69 -4.99
C VAL A 81 -3.11 -9.88 -5.31
N ASP A 82 -3.75 -8.86 -5.87
CA ASP A 82 -5.13 -8.93 -6.34
C ASP A 82 -5.17 -9.07 -7.87
N THR A 83 -5.59 -10.25 -8.31
CA THR A 83 -5.84 -10.58 -9.71
C THR A 83 -7.33 -10.75 -10.01
N GLU A 84 -8.16 -10.92 -8.98
CA GLU A 84 -9.59 -11.21 -9.14
C GLU A 84 -10.35 -9.98 -9.66
N SER A 85 -9.90 -8.77 -9.33
CA SER A 85 -10.46 -7.53 -9.88
C SER A 85 -10.43 -7.46 -11.42
N LEU A 86 -9.52 -8.21 -12.06
CA LEU A 86 -9.39 -8.28 -13.52
C LEU A 86 -9.93 -9.59 -14.11
N ASN A 87 -10.42 -10.51 -13.28
CA ASN A 87 -10.92 -11.80 -13.74
C ASN A 87 -12.25 -11.60 -14.50
N PRO A 88 -12.29 -11.81 -15.83
CA PRO A 88 -13.51 -11.61 -16.61
C PRO A 88 -14.60 -12.66 -16.28
N SER A 89 -14.23 -13.74 -15.62
CA SER A 89 -15.11 -14.84 -15.22
C SER A 89 -15.86 -14.54 -13.91
N VAL A 90 -15.38 -13.57 -13.12
CA VAL A 90 -16.12 -13.08 -11.96
C VAL A 90 -17.29 -12.28 -12.53
N LYS A 91 -18.46 -12.90 -12.54
CA LYS A 91 -19.72 -12.19 -12.79
C LYS A 91 -19.72 -11.05 -11.78
N LYS A 92 -19.59 -9.80 -12.25
CA LYS A 92 -19.86 -8.65 -11.41
C LYS A 92 -21.27 -8.90 -10.88
N GLU A 93 -21.37 -9.28 -9.62
CA GLU A 93 -22.65 -9.27 -8.93
C GLU A 93 -23.03 -7.81 -8.92
N THR A 94 -23.74 -7.40 -9.97
CA THR A 94 -24.45 -6.15 -10.03
C THR A 94 -25.29 -6.19 -8.78
N TYR A 95 -24.88 -5.41 -7.78
CA TYR A 95 -25.65 -5.21 -6.57
C TYR A 95 -26.93 -4.51 -7.05
N MET A 96 -27.92 -5.31 -7.46
CA MET A 96 -29.23 -4.88 -7.90
C MET A 96 -30.01 -4.45 -6.65
N GLY A 97 -29.48 -3.46 -5.95
CA GLY A 97 -30.27 -2.57 -5.13
C GLY A 97 -30.85 -1.53 -6.06
N GLN A 98 -31.99 -1.85 -6.69
CA GLN A 98 -33.01 -0.89 -7.12
C GLN A 98 -32.50 0.55 -7.36
N SER A 99 -31.73 0.78 -8.43
CA SER A 99 -31.55 2.13 -8.96
C SER A 99 -32.41 2.25 -10.21
N SER A 100 -33.69 2.50 -9.96
CA SER A 100 -34.63 3.03 -10.93
C SER A 100 -34.09 4.38 -11.42
N GLY A 101 -33.72 4.46 -12.70
CA GLY A 101 -33.20 5.70 -13.28
C GLY A 101 -33.11 5.68 -14.80
N GLY A 102 -34.11 5.11 -15.48
CA GLY A 102 -34.34 5.36 -16.91
C GLY A 102 -34.96 6.76 -17.11
N PRO A 103 -34.66 7.47 -18.21
CA PRO A 103 -35.01 8.87 -18.36
C PRO A 103 -36.50 9.04 -18.65
N GLY A 104 -37.26 9.49 -17.65
CA GLY A 104 -38.62 9.96 -17.86
C GLY A 104 -39.51 9.84 -16.64
N GLY A 105 -39.98 10.99 -16.14
CA GLY A 105 -41.28 11.07 -15.48
C GLY A 105 -41.27 11.45 -14.00
N ALA A 106 -41.74 12.68 -13.76
CA ALA A 106 -42.57 13.09 -12.63
C ALA A 106 -41.97 13.09 -11.22
N SER A 107 -41.61 14.30 -10.80
CA SER A 107 -42.02 14.93 -9.53
C SER A 107 -42.79 14.06 -8.53
N SER A 108 -42.29 13.97 -7.31
CA SER A 108 -42.93 14.56 -6.12
C SER A 108 -42.46 13.87 -4.83
N LYS A 109 -42.30 14.68 -3.79
CA LYS A 109 -42.29 14.35 -2.35
C LYS A 109 -40.97 13.89 -1.72
N TYR A 110 -40.26 14.92 -1.27
CA TYR A 110 -39.71 15.02 0.08
C TYR A 110 -40.41 14.08 1.09
N GLY A 111 -39.67 13.11 1.65
CA GLY A 111 -40.18 12.12 2.60
C GLY A 111 -39.07 11.52 3.46
N LYS A 112 -38.76 12.21 4.57
CA LYS A 112 -38.17 11.74 5.84
C LYS A 112 -37.53 10.33 5.91
N GLY A 113 -36.25 10.32 6.27
CA GLY A 113 -35.80 9.69 7.52
C GLY A 113 -35.35 8.23 7.48
N GLY A 114 -34.03 8.03 7.42
CA GLY A 114 -33.29 7.04 8.21
C GLY A 114 -33.44 5.56 7.83
N SER A 115 -32.75 5.12 6.78
CA SER A 115 -32.47 3.70 6.54
C SER A 115 -31.29 3.23 7.40
N ALA A 116 -31.59 2.61 8.54
CA ALA A 116 -30.61 1.84 9.32
C ALA A 116 -30.03 0.70 8.45
N PRO A 117 -28.72 0.36 8.58
CA PRO A 117 -28.12 -0.71 7.81
C PRO A 117 -28.75 -2.08 8.15
N PRO A 118 -28.85 -3.00 7.18
CA PRO A 118 -29.46 -4.31 7.40
C PRO A 118 -28.67 -5.11 8.44
N ARG A 119 -29.37 -5.60 9.47
CA ARG A 119 -28.79 -6.52 10.47
C ARG A 119 -28.43 -7.84 9.77
N SER A 120 -27.17 -8.25 9.90
CA SER A 120 -26.63 -9.53 9.41
C SER A 120 -27.52 -10.72 9.83
N PRO A 121 -27.91 -11.63 8.92
CA PRO A 121 -28.59 -12.86 9.30
C PRO A 121 -27.66 -13.72 10.17
N LYS A 122 -28.13 -14.08 11.36
CA LYS A 122 -27.39 -14.92 12.33
C LYS A 122 -26.96 -16.24 11.68
N ALA A 123 -25.72 -16.65 11.97
CA ALA A 123 -25.10 -17.89 11.58
C ALA A 123 -26.01 -19.12 11.81
N ARG A 124 -26.13 -19.99 10.80
CA ARG A 124 -26.78 -21.30 10.94
C ARG A 124 -25.74 -22.29 11.49
N PRO A 125 -26.06 -23.11 12.50
CA PRO A 125 -25.17 -24.17 12.96
C PRO A 125 -25.08 -25.28 11.91
N TRP A 126 -23.88 -25.79 11.68
CA TRP A 126 -23.61 -26.92 10.80
C TRP A 126 -24.27 -28.18 11.41
N ALA A 127 -25.06 -28.89 10.60
CA ALA A 127 -25.63 -30.20 10.91
C ALA A 127 -24.80 -31.29 10.24
#